data_AF-D8LD13-F1
#
_entry.id   AF-D8LD13-F1
#
_cell.length_a   1.000
_cell.length_b   1.000
_cell.length_c   1.000
_cell.angle_alpha   90.00
_cell.angle_beta   90.00
_cell.angle_gamma   90.00
#
_symmetry.space_group_name_H-M   'P 1'
#
loop_
_entity.id
_entity.type
_entity.pdbx_description
1 polymer ?
#
loop_
_entity_poly.entity_id
_entity_poly.type
_entity_poly.pdbx_seq_one_letter_code
_entity_poly.pdbx_strand_id
1 'polypeptide(L)'
;MARKSKSGRSGTSDTRSNASGRSRRSSRSRTSRASTSRRPVQPMELVSTGGGGAGGGEGGDLPSQKWHSAVCCAGGIKSLYGLCVPCGLATARHRLDGSSWCVNAMCLSPCAARNIVRHGYGIKGHCCADILCSLVCAPCVTCQLLGETEKRGCVYDSWNDQSARSRREQPWKFGLFNCLDDCTTCSYGFFCPMPAVGTIRTQMDDSDWIFNCLCINPFIARSLVRQSYNIEGTDSADCLLTCCCFPCSITQMLNETQHRGNVTGCPGFNAVER
;
A
#
# COMPACT_ATOMS: atom_id res chain seq x y z
N MET A 1 -29.60 43.02 -26.57
CA MET A 1 -28.68 42.79 -27.71
C MET A 1 -28.64 41.31 -28.02
N ALA A 2 -29.23 40.91 -29.15
CA ALA A 2 -29.34 39.52 -29.60
C ALA A 2 -28.29 39.20 -30.67
N ARG A 3 -27.57 38.08 -30.53
CA ARG A 3 -26.78 37.45 -31.62
C ARG A 3 -26.80 35.92 -31.39
N LYS A 4 -27.68 35.22 -32.11
CA LYS A 4 -27.46 34.48 -33.38
C LYS A 4 -26.64 33.19 -33.21
N SER A 5 -27.41 32.11 -33.09
CA SER A 5 -27.10 30.71 -33.40
C SER A 5 -26.55 30.53 -34.82
N LYS A 6 -25.57 29.62 -34.99
CA LYS A 6 -25.23 29.02 -36.28
C LYS A 6 -25.13 27.50 -36.15
N SER A 7 -26.05 26.85 -36.85
CA SER A 7 -26.12 25.43 -37.18
C SER A 7 -25.28 25.09 -38.40
N GLY A 8 -24.86 23.83 -38.51
CA GLY A 8 -24.27 23.20 -39.70
C GLY A 8 -22.98 22.47 -39.34
N ARG A 9 -22.71 21.23 -39.76
CA ARG A 9 -23.16 20.52 -40.95
C ARG A 9 -22.90 19.03 -40.77
N SER A 10 -23.83 18.22 -41.24
CA SER A 10 -23.78 16.76 -41.42
C SER A 10 -22.72 16.36 -42.44
N GLY A 11 -21.92 15.34 -42.11
CA GLY A 11 -21.00 14.65 -43.03
C GLY A 11 -21.02 13.15 -42.76
N THR A 12 -21.80 12.44 -43.56
CA THR A 12 -21.80 10.97 -43.69
C THR A 12 -20.63 10.54 -44.56
N SER A 13 -19.90 9.52 -44.14
CA SER A 13 -19.12 8.69 -45.06
C SER A 13 -18.95 7.30 -44.48
N ASP A 14 -19.74 6.40 -45.05
CA ASP A 14 -19.59 4.95 -45.00
C ASP A 14 -18.24 4.52 -45.57
N THR A 15 -17.55 3.63 -44.84
CA THR A 15 -16.63 2.67 -45.45
C THR A 15 -16.76 1.31 -44.76
N ARG A 16 -17.54 0.43 -45.41
CA ARG A 16 -17.45 -1.03 -45.28
C ARG A 16 -16.04 -1.48 -45.62
N SER A 17 -15.44 -2.34 -44.79
CA SER A 17 -14.33 -3.22 -45.20
C SER A 17 -14.18 -4.42 -44.25
N ASN A 18 -14.63 -5.58 -44.73
CA ASN A 18 -14.07 -6.92 -44.54
C ASN A 18 -13.66 -7.39 -43.13
N ALA A 19 -14.60 -8.06 -42.45
CA ALA A 19 -14.29 -9.04 -41.43
C ALA A 19 -13.94 -10.39 -42.09
N SER A 20 -12.65 -10.65 -42.28
CA SER A 20 -12.14 -11.99 -42.59
C SER A 20 -11.96 -12.77 -41.29
N GLY A 21 -12.78 -13.81 -41.13
CA GLY A 21 -12.70 -14.74 -40.01
C GLY A 21 -11.36 -15.48 -40.01
N ARG A 22 -10.59 -15.30 -38.94
CA ARG A 22 -9.45 -16.16 -38.63
C ARG A 22 -9.64 -16.73 -37.22
N SER A 23 -10.29 -17.89 -37.19
CA SER A 23 -10.38 -18.76 -36.01
C SER A 23 -8.96 -19.19 -35.61
N ARG A 24 -8.36 -18.47 -34.66
CA ARG A 24 -7.16 -18.93 -33.95
C ARG A 24 -7.62 -19.80 -32.79
N ARG A 25 -7.47 -21.11 -32.97
CA ARG A 25 -7.43 -22.10 -31.88
C ARG A 25 -6.48 -21.60 -30.80
N SER A 26 -7.03 -21.15 -29.68
CA SER A 26 -6.29 -20.89 -28.45
C SER A 26 -5.93 -22.25 -27.85
N SER A 27 -4.66 -22.63 -28.00
CA SER A 27 -4.03 -23.68 -27.21
C SER A 27 -4.01 -23.22 -25.75
N ARG A 28 -4.98 -23.69 -24.97
CA ARG A 28 -4.95 -23.63 -23.50
C ARG A 28 -3.75 -24.45 -23.02
N SER A 29 -2.62 -23.79 -22.78
CA SER A 29 -1.58 -24.32 -21.91
C SER A 29 -2.11 -24.30 -20.47
N ARG A 30 -2.49 -25.48 -19.98
CA ARG A 30 -2.72 -25.73 -18.55
C ARG A 30 -1.38 -25.52 -17.83
N THR A 31 -1.12 -24.32 -17.35
CA THR A 31 -0.13 -24.12 -16.29
C THR A 31 -0.74 -24.67 -15.01
N SER A 32 -0.21 -25.80 -14.57
CA SER A 32 -0.46 -26.34 -13.24
C SER A 32 -0.06 -25.27 -12.21
N ARG A 33 -1.05 -24.63 -11.59
CA ARG A 33 -0.81 -23.88 -10.36
C ARG A 33 -0.31 -24.89 -9.33
N ALA A 34 0.99 -24.85 -9.06
CA ALA A 34 1.55 -25.48 -7.87
C ALA A 34 0.84 -24.87 -6.67
N SER A 35 -0.06 -25.65 -6.07
CA SER A 35 -0.64 -25.38 -4.77
C SER A 35 0.50 -25.43 -3.77
N THR A 36 1.08 -24.27 -3.45
CA THR A 36 1.91 -24.12 -2.26
C THR A 36 1.04 -24.51 -1.07
N SER A 37 1.33 -25.69 -0.52
CA SER A 37 0.74 -26.19 0.72
C SER A 37 0.95 -25.14 1.80
N ARG A 38 -0.09 -24.34 2.04
CA ARG A 38 -0.15 -23.46 3.20
C ARG A 38 -0.13 -24.39 4.40
N ARG A 39 0.91 -24.28 5.24
CA ARG A 39 0.88 -24.90 6.56
C ARG A 39 -0.42 -24.48 7.25
N PRO A 40 -1.14 -25.39 7.91
CA PRO A 40 -2.29 -25.01 8.71
C PRO A 40 -1.81 -23.99 9.74
N VAL A 41 -2.25 -22.75 9.57
CA VAL A 41 -2.11 -21.71 10.58
C VAL A 41 -2.95 -22.23 11.75
N GLN A 42 -2.30 -22.51 12.88
CA GLN A 42 -3.05 -22.84 14.08
C GLN A 42 -4.01 -21.68 14.35
N PRO A 43 -5.30 -21.96 14.60
CA PRO A 43 -6.24 -20.89 14.94
C PRO A 43 -5.68 -20.18 16.17
N MET A 44 -5.35 -18.90 16.02
CA MET A 44 -5.21 -18.04 17.19
C MET A 44 -6.55 -18.12 17.90
N GLU A 45 -6.54 -18.57 19.15
CA GLU A 45 -7.70 -18.41 20.02
C GLU A 45 -8.03 -16.92 20.02
N LEU A 46 -9.13 -16.57 19.35
CA LEU A 46 -9.75 -15.27 19.52
C LEU A 46 -9.95 -15.13 21.03
N VAL A 47 -9.23 -14.21 21.65
CA VAL A 47 -9.57 -13.70 22.97
C VAL A 47 -10.96 -13.10 22.81
N SER A 48 -11.96 -13.94 23.10
CA SER A 48 -13.37 -13.59 23.08
C SER A 48 -13.59 -12.66 24.27
N THR A 49 -13.47 -11.36 24.01
CA THR A 49 -13.97 -10.35 24.94
C THR A 49 -15.48 -10.40 24.83
N GLY A 50 -16.12 -10.94 25.87
CA GLY A 50 -17.54 -11.18 25.91
C GLY A 50 -18.37 -9.91 25.76
N GLY A 51 -19.33 -9.98 24.84
CA GLY A 51 -20.74 -9.65 25.04
C GLY A 51 -21.16 -8.32 25.66
N GLY A 52 -21.79 -7.48 24.83
CA GLY A 52 -23.14 -7.00 25.13
C GLY A 52 -23.26 -5.64 25.80
N GLY A 53 -23.25 -4.58 25.00
CA GLY A 53 -23.69 -3.25 25.44
C GLY A 53 -23.84 -2.30 24.26
N ALA A 54 -25.06 -2.16 23.75
CA ALA A 54 -25.42 -1.09 22.82
C ALA A 54 -25.54 0.23 23.61
N GLY A 55 -24.39 0.80 24.00
CA GLY A 55 -24.28 2.13 24.59
C GLY A 55 -23.45 3.00 23.65
N GLY A 56 -23.92 4.23 23.38
CA GLY A 56 -23.18 5.22 22.61
C GLY A 56 -21.83 5.48 23.25
N GLY A 57 -20.77 4.87 22.71
CA GLY A 57 -19.45 4.89 23.27
C GLY A 57 -18.74 6.21 22.98
N GLU A 58 -18.46 6.97 24.03
CA GLU A 58 -17.30 7.84 24.06
C GLU A 58 -16.09 7.04 23.54
N GLY A 59 -15.37 7.59 22.58
CA GLY A 59 -14.24 6.93 21.94
C GLY A 59 -13.13 6.63 22.96
N GLY A 60 -13.23 5.50 23.63
CA GLY A 60 -12.20 5.02 24.54
C GLY A 60 -10.94 4.72 23.74
N ASP A 61 -9.88 5.48 23.99
CA ASP A 61 -8.57 5.26 23.38
C ASP A 61 -8.17 3.80 23.57
N LEU A 62 -7.96 3.10 22.46
CA LEU A 62 -7.45 1.73 22.47
C LEU A 62 -6.15 1.70 23.28
N PRO A 63 -5.94 0.69 24.14
CA PRO A 63 -4.75 0.62 24.98
C PRO A 63 -3.50 0.58 24.12
N SER A 64 -2.77 1.69 24.17
CA SER A 64 -1.48 1.92 23.54
C SER A 64 -0.56 0.70 23.62
N GLN A 65 -0.20 0.14 22.47
CA GLN A 65 0.75 -0.97 22.41
C GLN A 65 2.19 -0.49 22.52
N LYS A 66 3.06 -1.31 23.12
CA LYS A 66 4.52 -1.09 23.17
C LYS A 66 5.22 -2.18 22.35
N TRP A 67 6.43 -1.89 21.88
CA TRP A 67 7.32 -2.92 21.35
C TRP A 67 7.62 -3.97 22.44
N HIS A 68 7.53 -5.25 22.09
CA HIS A 68 7.93 -6.35 22.96
C HIS A 68 9.44 -6.52 23.06
N SER A 69 10.15 -6.15 22.00
CA SER A 69 11.61 -6.22 21.95
C SER A 69 12.20 -4.83 21.76
N ALA A 70 13.32 -4.53 22.42
CA ALA A 70 14.09 -3.31 22.16
C ALA A 70 14.92 -3.43 20.88
N VAL A 71 15.28 -2.28 20.29
CA VAL A 71 16.21 -2.20 19.15
C VAL A 71 17.64 -2.27 19.69
N CYS A 72 18.13 -3.46 20.05
CA CYS A 72 19.55 -3.69 20.32
C CYS A 72 19.87 -5.18 20.48
N CYS A 73 21.12 -5.56 20.22
CA CYS A 73 21.66 -6.91 20.38
C CYS A 73 21.65 -7.45 21.83
N ALA A 74 21.01 -6.77 22.78
CA ALA A 74 20.95 -7.19 24.18
C ALA A 74 20.30 -8.59 24.36
N GLY A 75 19.54 -9.07 23.37
CA GLY A 75 18.98 -10.43 23.35
C GLY A 75 19.74 -11.46 22.50
N GLY A 76 20.93 -11.12 21.99
CA GLY A 76 21.66 -11.91 20.98
C GLY A 76 21.04 -11.83 19.59
N ILE A 77 21.83 -12.06 18.54
CA ILE A 77 21.30 -12.21 17.17
C ILE A 77 20.53 -13.55 17.16
N LYS A 78 19.24 -13.51 17.48
CA LYS A 78 18.40 -14.72 17.54
C LYS A 78 18.23 -15.38 16.17
N SER A 79 18.51 -14.67 15.08
CA SER A 79 18.41 -15.21 13.74
C SER A 79 19.41 -14.56 12.80
N LEU A 80 20.28 -15.38 12.20
CA LEU A 80 21.13 -14.98 11.07
C LEU A 80 20.30 -14.41 9.90
N TYR A 81 19.00 -14.73 9.85
CA TYR A 81 18.06 -14.20 8.87
C TYR A 81 17.88 -12.68 8.94
N GLY A 82 18.10 -12.07 10.12
CA GLY A 82 18.10 -10.62 10.28
C GLY A 82 19.30 -9.92 9.66
N LEU A 83 20.37 -10.65 9.31
CA LEU A 83 21.53 -10.10 8.60
C LEU A 83 21.23 -9.86 7.11
N CYS A 84 20.35 -10.67 6.49
CA CYS A 84 19.74 -10.29 5.22
C CYS A 84 18.62 -9.28 5.49
N VAL A 85 18.97 -8.02 5.70
CA VAL A 85 18.01 -6.94 5.95
C VAL A 85 16.87 -6.95 4.92
N PRO A 86 17.10 -6.97 3.60
CA PRO A 86 16.02 -6.99 2.61
C PRO A 86 15.06 -8.19 2.78
N CYS A 87 15.60 -9.40 2.99
CA CYS A 87 14.81 -10.61 3.18
C CYS A 87 13.97 -10.57 4.47
N GLY A 88 14.59 -10.11 5.56
CA GLY A 88 13.95 -10.04 6.87
C GLY A 88 12.85 -8.98 6.90
N LEU A 89 13.08 -7.81 6.29
CA LEU A 89 12.05 -6.77 6.14
C LEU A 89 10.89 -7.27 5.26
N ALA A 90 11.20 -7.92 4.14
CA ALA A 90 10.18 -8.52 3.27
C ALA A 90 9.32 -9.54 3.99
N THR A 91 9.96 -10.39 4.80
CA THR A 91 9.28 -11.41 5.60
C THR A 91 8.43 -10.79 6.69
N ALA A 92 8.95 -9.79 7.41
CA ALA A 92 8.19 -9.08 8.43
C ALA A 92 6.94 -8.40 7.81
N ARG A 93 7.11 -7.69 6.70
CA ARG A 93 5.98 -7.05 6.01
C ARG A 93 4.99 -8.07 5.46
N HIS A 94 5.45 -9.14 4.81
CA HIS A 94 4.57 -10.22 4.34
C HIS A 94 3.80 -10.89 5.48
N ARG A 95 4.42 -11.08 6.66
CA ARG A 95 3.72 -11.60 7.86
C ARG A 95 2.68 -10.63 8.40
N LEU A 96 2.95 -9.32 8.30
CA LEU A 96 2.06 -8.28 8.77
C LEU A 96 0.77 -8.20 7.94
N ASP A 97 0.87 -8.24 6.59
CA ASP A 97 -0.27 -7.94 5.71
C ASP A 97 -0.45 -8.86 4.49
N GLY A 98 0.42 -9.84 4.29
CA GLY A 98 0.36 -10.75 3.14
C GLY A 98 0.85 -10.15 1.81
N SER A 99 1.39 -8.92 1.80
CA SER A 99 1.91 -8.27 0.58
C SER A 99 3.03 -9.05 -0.10
N SER A 100 3.28 -8.79 -1.39
CA SER A 100 4.27 -9.53 -2.18
C SER A 100 5.67 -9.46 -1.56
N TRP A 101 6.18 -10.62 -1.14
CA TRP A 101 7.51 -10.75 -0.56
C TRP A 101 8.62 -10.17 -1.46
N CYS A 102 8.58 -10.48 -2.77
CA CYS A 102 9.60 -10.01 -3.70
C CYS A 102 9.63 -8.49 -3.85
N VAL A 103 8.45 -7.86 -3.90
CA VAL A 103 8.36 -6.39 -4.00
C VAL A 103 8.88 -5.74 -2.73
N ASN A 104 8.51 -6.28 -1.56
CA ASN A 104 9.03 -5.79 -0.29
C ASN A 104 10.56 -5.94 -0.20
N ALA A 105 11.12 -7.07 -0.66
CA ALA A 105 12.56 -7.31 -0.62
C ALA A 105 13.35 -6.30 -1.47
N MET A 106 12.77 -5.82 -2.58
CA MET A 106 13.45 -4.88 -3.47
C MET A 106 13.19 -3.41 -3.12
N CYS A 107 12.01 -3.09 -2.58
CA CYS A 107 11.52 -1.71 -2.54
C CYS A 107 11.28 -1.15 -1.12
N LEU A 108 11.31 -2.00 -0.08
CA LEU A 108 11.00 -1.58 1.28
C LEU A 108 12.26 -1.17 2.05
N SER A 109 12.33 0.09 2.45
CA SER A 109 13.41 0.58 3.32
C SER A 109 13.19 0.14 4.78
N PRO A 110 14.26 0.00 5.61
CA PRO A 110 14.11 -0.32 7.02
C PRO A 110 13.26 0.72 7.78
N CYS A 111 13.41 2.01 7.46
CA CYS A 111 12.63 3.10 8.04
C CYS A 111 11.13 2.92 7.73
N ALA A 112 10.79 2.70 6.45
CA ALA A 112 9.41 2.47 6.02
C ALA A 112 8.82 1.21 6.66
N ALA A 113 9.55 0.09 6.62
CA ALA A 113 9.09 -1.17 7.21
C ALA A 113 8.74 -1.01 8.69
N ARG A 114 9.62 -0.33 9.44
CA ARG A 114 9.42 -0.12 10.87
C ARG A 114 8.22 0.76 11.16
N ASN A 115 8.09 1.89 10.45
CA ASN A 115 6.94 2.78 10.59
C ASN A 115 5.63 2.05 10.26
N ILE A 116 5.60 1.32 9.15
CA ILE A 116 4.44 0.52 8.72
C ILE A 116 4.05 -0.53 9.77
N VAL A 117 5.02 -1.28 10.31
CA VAL A 117 4.75 -2.26 11.38
C VAL A 117 4.27 -1.58 12.66
N ARG A 118 4.86 -0.44 13.02
CA ARG A 118 4.46 0.34 14.19
C ARG A 118 2.99 0.78 14.08
N HIS A 119 2.61 1.40 12.97
CA HIS A 119 1.23 1.83 12.72
C HIS A 119 0.28 0.63 12.62
N GLY A 120 0.67 -0.41 11.87
CA GLY A 120 -0.16 -1.61 11.69
C GLY A 120 -0.52 -2.32 13.00
N TYR A 121 0.34 -2.25 14.02
CA TYR A 121 0.07 -2.81 15.35
C TYR A 121 -0.37 -1.78 16.41
N GLY A 122 -0.59 -0.51 16.04
CA GLY A 122 -0.98 0.53 17.00
C GLY A 122 0.09 0.80 18.08
N ILE A 123 1.37 0.64 17.74
CA ILE A 123 2.48 0.82 18.69
C ILE A 123 2.83 2.32 18.80
N LYS A 124 2.91 2.86 20.03
CA LYS A 124 3.31 4.25 20.24
C LYS A 124 4.74 4.52 19.78
N GLY A 125 4.94 5.65 19.12
CA GLY A 125 6.22 6.15 18.66
C GLY A 125 6.04 7.26 17.63
N HIS A 126 7.15 7.81 17.15
CA HIS A 126 7.16 8.88 16.15
C HIS A 126 8.12 8.53 15.00
N CYS A 127 7.91 9.17 13.85
CA CYS A 127 8.67 8.91 12.62
C CYS A 127 10.19 9.10 12.81
N CYS A 128 10.63 10.12 13.55
CA CYS A 128 12.07 10.35 13.77
C CYS A 128 12.74 9.19 14.51
N ALA A 129 12.06 8.55 15.48
CA ALA A 129 12.60 7.38 16.16
C ALA A 129 12.74 6.20 15.18
N ASP A 130 11.81 6.07 14.24
CA ASP A 130 11.86 5.01 13.23
C ASP A 130 13.02 5.19 12.25
N ILE A 131 13.30 6.43 11.86
CA ILE A 131 14.47 6.79 11.04
C ILE A 131 15.76 6.53 11.82
N LEU A 132 15.89 7.08 13.03
CA LEU A 132 17.11 6.96 13.83
C LEU A 132 17.45 5.50 14.14
N CYS A 133 16.46 4.71 14.58
CA CYS A 133 16.68 3.28 14.84
C CYS A 133 17.17 2.53 13.59
N SER A 134 16.59 2.85 12.43
CA SER A 134 16.91 2.21 11.15
C SER A 134 18.30 2.58 10.63
N LEU A 135 18.74 3.83 10.86
CA LEU A 135 20.08 4.29 10.50
C LEU A 135 21.17 3.74 11.43
N VAL A 136 20.86 3.58 12.72
CA VAL A 136 21.82 3.08 13.72
C VAL A 136 22.12 1.58 13.52
N CYS A 137 21.08 0.75 13.33
CA CYS A 137 21.28 -0.69 13.11
C CYS A 137 20.10 -1.32 12.37
N ALA A 138 20.12 -1.29 11.03
CA ALA A 138 19.11 -1.94 10.19
C ALA A 138 18.92 -3.46 10.48
N PRO A 139 19.98 -4.26 10.75
CA PRO A 139 19.80 -5.65 11.16
C PRO A 139 19.04 -5.80 12.49
N CYS A 140 19.31 -4.94 13.46
CA CYS A 140 18.63 -4.95 14.77
C CYS A 140 17.15 -4.60 14.62
N VAL A 141 16.84 -3.58 13.82
CA VAL A 141 15.45 -3.24 13.46
C VAL A 141 14.79 -4.42 12.77
N THR A 142 15.44 -5.05 11.80
CA THR A 142 14.92 -6.21 11.09
C THR A 142 14.57 -7.36 12.04
N CYS A 143 15.48 -7.70 12.96
CA CYS A 143 15.23 -8.71 13.99
C CYS A 143 14.02 -8.34 14.88
N GLN A 144 13.91 -7.07 15.27
CA GLN A 144 12.77 -6.60 16.06
C GLN A 144 11.46 -6.75 15.28
N LEU A 145 11.41 -6.32 14.01
CA LEU A 145 10.20 -6.43 13.18
C LEU A 145 9.81 -7.89 12.93
N LEU A 146 10.78 -8.78 12.70
CA LEU A 146 10.53 -10.21 12.58
C LEU A 146 9.93 -10.79 13.86
N GLY A 147 10.49 -10.46 15.03
CA GLY A 147 9.99 -10.93 16.31
C GLY A 147 8.59 -10.39 16.65
N GLU A 148 8.31 -9.11 16.35
CA GLU A 148 6.97 -8.54 16.53
C GLU A 148 5.94 -9.21 15.63
N THR A 149 6.26 -9.34 14.34
CA THR A 149 5.32 -9.89 13.35
C THR A 149 5.08 -11.38 13.54
N GLU A 150 6.07 -12.11 14.05
CA GLU A 150 5.91 -13.50 14.48
C GLU A 150 4.98 -13.63 15.69
N LYS A 151 5.15 -12.75 16.68
CA LYS A 151 4.39 -12.80 17.93
C LYS A 151 2.94 -12.33 17.76
N ARG A 152 2.73 -11.26 16.99
CA ARG A 152 1.42 -10.62 16.81
C ARG A 152 0.62 -11.20 15.64
N GLY A 153 1.30 -11.80 14.66
CA GLY A 153 0.66 -12.38 13.48
C GLY A 153 0.17 -11.34 12.45
N CYS A 154 -0.63 -11.80 11.50
CA CYS A 154 -1.17 -10.98 10.42
C CYS A 154 -2.23 -10.02 10.96
N VAL A 155 -2.11 -8.74 10.62
CA VAL A 155 -3.14 -7.73 10.90
C VAL A 155 -4.22 -7.79 9.82
N TYR A 156 -3.83 -8.01 8.57
CA TYR A 156 -4.71 -7.82 7.41
C TYR A 156 -5.84 -8.86 7.30
N ASP A 157 -5.71 -10.06 7.86
CA ASP A 157 -6.80 -11.06 7.84
C ASP A 157 -8.07 -10.52 8.53
N SER A 158 -7.92 -9.67 9.55
CA SER A 158 -9.06 -9.01 10.21
C SER A 158 -9.69 -7.87 9.37
N TRP A 159 -8.90 -7.22 8.51
CA TRP A 159 -9.36 -6.12 7.66
C TRP A 159 -10.05 -6.63 6.40
N ASN A 160 -9.51 -7.69 5.84
CA ASN A 160 -10.04 -8.27 4.62
C ASN A 160 -11.41 -8.90 4.88
N ASP A 161 -11.70 -9.44 6.07
CA ASP A 161 -13.03 -10.00 6.36
C ASP A 161 -14.13 -8.91 6.46
N GLN A 162 -13.79 -7.69 6.91
CA GLN A 162 -14.72 -6.54 6.87
C GLN A 162 -14.78 -5.85 5.49
N SER A 163 -13.66 -5.79 4.78
CA SER A 163 -13.57 -5.13 3.47
C SER A 163 -14.14 -5.99 2.34
N ALA A 164 -13.89 -7.31 2.35
CA ALA A 164 -14.37 -8.26 1.35
C ALA A 164 -15.89 -8.43 1.36
N ARG A 165 -16.56 -8.13 2.49
CA ARG A 165 -18.03 -8.19 2.57
C ARG A 165 -18.73 -6.92 2.10
N SER A 166 -18.04 -5.79 1.93
CA SER A 166 -18.72 -4.49 1.71
C SER A 166 -18.20 -3.62 0.56
N ARG A 167 -16.94 -3.75 0.10
CA ARG A 167 -16.41 -2.88 -0.97
C ARG A 167 -16.03 -3.67 -2.21
N ARG A 168 -16.81 -3.45 -3.28
CA ARG A 168 -16.42 -3.87 -4.64
C ARG A 168 -15.06 -3.24 -4.96
N GLU A 169 -14.14 -4.04 -5.48
CA GLU A 169 -12.88 -3.52 -6.02
C GLU A 169 -13.21 -2.40 -7.02
N GLN A 170 -12.45 -1.31 -6.96
CA GLN A 170 -12.67 -0.13 -7.79
C GLN A 170 -11.56 -0.02 -8.83
N PRO A 171 -11.83 0.38 -10.07
CA PRO A 171 -10.76 0.75 -10.98
C PRO A 171 -10.12 2.08 -10.55
N TRP A 172 -8.91 2.34 -11.06
CA TRP A 172 -8.33 3.68 -11.04
C TRP A 172 -9.27 4.66 -11.74
N LYS A 173 -9.53 5.83 -11.14
CA LYS A 173 -10.37 6.84 -11.78
C LYS A 173 -9.60 7.55 -12.89
N PHE A 174 -8.33 7.85 -12.64
CA PHE A 174 -7.48 8.51 -13.63
C PHE A 174 -6.69 7.46 -14.41
N GLY A 175 -6.62 7.63 -15.73
CA GLY A 175 -5.80 6.78 -16.59
C GLY A 175 -4.30 7.01 -16.33
N LEU A 176 -3.47 5.99 -16.56
CA LEU A 176 -2.03 6.11 -16.35
C LEU A 176 -1.44 7.27 -17.16
N PHE A 177 -1.86 7.43 -18.42
CA PHE A 177 -1.36 8.47 -19.33
C PHE A 177 -2.16 9.78 -19.32
N ASN A 178 -3.02 10.01 -18.31
CA ASN A 178 -3.69 11.31 -18.13
C ASN A 178 -2.72 12.42 -17.69
N CYS A 179 -1.43 12.10 -17.52
CA CYS A 179 -0.35 13.05 -17.30
C CYS A 179 -0.20 14.12 -18.39
N LEU A 180 -0.79 13.91 -19.59
CA LEU A 180 -0.82 14.92 -20.66
C LEU A 180 -1.91 15.98 -20.48
N ASP A 181 -2.94 15.69 -19.68
CA ASP A 181 -4.00 16.66 -19.37
C ASP A 181 -3.59 17.59 -18.21
N ASP A 182 -2.59 17.18 -17.42
CA ASP A 182 -1.99 17.95 -16.34
C ASP A 182 -0.45 17.85 -16.37
N CYS A 183 0.12 18.54 -17.36
CA CYS A 183 1.57 18.60 -17.56
C CYS A 183 2.32 19.18 -16.36
N THR A 184 1.68 20.03 -15.55
CA THR A 184 2.30 20.62 -14.36
C THR A 184 2.49 19.56 -13.28
N THR A 185 1.46 18.78 -12.97
CA THR A 185 1.56 17.66 -12.02
C THR A 185 2.50 16.57 -12.53
N CYS A 186 2.48 16.29 -13.84
CA CYS A 186 3.45 15.38 -14.47
C CYS A 186 4.90 15.84 -14.29
N SER A 187 5.17 17.12 -14.53
CA SER A 187 6.49 17.71 -14.33
C SER A 187 6.90 17.65 -12.86
N TYR A 188 5.98 17.92 -11.93
CA TYR A 188 6.25 17.78 -10.49
C TYR A 188 6.62 16.32 -10.13
N GLY A 189 5.88 15.33 -10.64
CA GLY A 189 6.19 13.92 -10.42
C GLY A 189 7.52 13.48 -11.06
N PHE A 190 7.91 14.08 -12.18
CA PHE A 190 9.17 13.78 -12.87
C PHE A 190 10.39 14.39 -12.15
N PHE A 191 10.34 15.69 -11.86
CA PHE A 191 11.47 16.43 -11.28
C PHE A 191 11.57 16.29 -9.76
N CYS A 192 10.45 16.07 -9.08
CA CYS A 192 10.35 16.04 -7.62
C CYS A 192 9.59 14.80 -7.11
N PRO A 193 10.01 13.57 -7.46
CA PRO A 193 9.22 12.39 -7.15
C PRO A 193 9.09 12.07 -5.66
N MET A 194 10.15 12.29 -4.90
CA MET A 194 10.13 12.06 -3.45
C MET A 194 9.16 13.03 -2.74
N PRO A 195 9.23 14.35 -3.00
CA PRO A 195 8.19 15.30 -2.58
C PRO A 195 6.78 14.90 -3.02
N ALA A 196 6.62 14.43 -4.27
CA ALA A 196 5.32 13.99 -4.78
C ALA A 196 4.78 12.78 -3.99
N VAL A 197 5.61 11.79 -3.67
CA VAL A 197 5.23 10.68 -2.79
C VAL A 197 4.86 11.17 -1.39
N GLY A 198 5.62 12.13 -0.84
CA GLY A 198 5.29 12.81 0.40
C GLY A 198 3.86 13.37 0.37
N THR A 199 3.54 14.12 -0.68
CA THR A 199 2.21 14.71 -0.89
C THR A 199 1.12 13.66 -1.03
N ILE A 200 1.32 12.63 -1.86
CA ILE A 200 0.36 11.52 -2.07
C ILE A 200 -0.01 10.87 -0.73
N ARG A 201 1.00 10.49 0.07
CA ARG A 201 0.80 9.80 1.34
C ARG A 201 0.12 10.71 2.35
N THR A 202 0.61 11.94 2.51
CA THR A 202 0.03 12.92 3.45
C THR A 202 -1.43 13.21 3.12
N GLN A 203 -1.79 13.37 1.84
CA GLN A 203 -3.19 13.57 1.43
C GLN A 203 -4.08 12.34 1.68
N MET A 204 -3.48 11.14 1.63
CA MET A 204 -4.20 9.89 1.81
C MET A 204 -4.48 9.58 3.27
N ASP A 205 -3.53 9.79 4.19
CA ASP A 205 -3.67 9.33 5.58
C ASP A 205 -3.17 10.32 6.65
N ASP A 206 -2.93 11.59 6.29
CA ASP A 206 -2.39 12.66 7.16
C ASP A 206 -1.01 12.33 7.80
N SER A 207 -0.30 11.31 7.32
CA SER A 207 1.02 10.96 7.88
C SER A 207 2.11 12.00 7.57
N ASP A 208 3.15 12.02 8.40
CA ASP A 208 4.24 13.00 8.31
C ASP A 208 4.87 13.09 6.90
N TRP A 209 4.77 14.27 6.29
CA TRP A 209 5.20 14.51 4.92
C TRP A 209 6.71 14.27 4.74
N ILE A 210 7.54 14.68 5.71
CA ILE A 210 9.00 14.55 5.63
C ILE A 210 9.40 13.08 5.65
N PHE A 211 8.81 12.30 6.56
CA PHE A 211 9.02 10.86 6.62
C PHE A 211 8.63 10.19 5.30
N ASN A 212 7.45 10.51 4.76
CA ASN A 212 6.99 9.94 3.50
C ASN A 212 7.93 10.30 2.34
N CYS A 213 8.36 11.57 2.25
CA CYS A 213 9.29 12.03 1.24
C CYS A 213 10.66 11.32 1.32
N LEU A 214 11.17 11.07 2.52
CA LEU A 214 12.53 10.51 2.69
C LEU A 214 12.57 8.97 2.71
N CYS A 215 11.52 8.32 3.19
CA CYS A 215 11.56 6.90 3.53
C CYS A 215 10.69 6.01 2.65
N ILE A 216 9.66 6.56 1.98
CA ILE A 216 8.72 5.78 1.18
C ILE A 216 9.14 5.81 -0.29
N ASN A 217 9.40 4.62 -0.82
CA ASN A 217 9.64 4.46 -2.25
C ASN A 217 8.31 4.60 -3.02
N PRO A 218 8.27 5.31 -4.16
CA PRO A 218 7.13 5.36 -5.08
C PRO A 218 6.45 4.02 -5.38
N PHE A 219 7.20 2.91 -5.47
CA PHE A 219 6.63 1.56 -5.64
C PHE A 219 5.70 1.17 -4.48
N ILE A 220 6.19 1.39 -3.25
CA ILE A 220 5.45 1.11 -2.02
C ILE A 220 4.28 2.09 -1.90
N ALA A 221 4.47 3.37 -2.22
CA ALA A 221 3.40 4.36 -2.21
C ALA A 221 2.23 3.94 -3.10
N ARG A 222 2.51 3.43 -4.31
CA ARG A 222 1.46 2.95 -5.22
C ARG A 222 0.69 1.76 -4.68
N SER A 223 1.38 0.75 -4.14
CA SER A 223 0.71 -0.40 -3.52
C SER A 223 -0.13 0.04 -2.32
N LEU A 224 0.37 0.98 -1.49
CA LEU A 224 -0.39 1.55 -0.37
C LEU A 224 -1.63 2.33 -0.82
N VAL A 225 -1.53 3.18 -1.85
CA VAL A 225 -2.69 3.90 -2.43
C VAL A 225 -3.73 2.91 -2.94
N ARG A 226 -3.28 1.90 -3.70
CA ARG A 226 -4.16 0.87 -4.24
C ARG A 226 -4.90 0.11 -3.14
N GLN A 227 -4.18 -0.34 -2.12
CA GLN A 227 -4.76 -1.06 -0.98
C GLN A 227 -5.71 -0.16 -0.18
N SER A 228 -5.33 1.09 0.08
CA SER A 228 -6.11 2.02 0.92
C SER A 228 -7.45 2.39 0.28
N TYR A 229 -7.50 2.53 -1.04
CA TYR A 229 -8.74 2.82 -1.78
C TYR A 229 -9.43 1.57 -2.35
N ASN A 230 -8.95 0.37 -2.03
CA ASN A 230 -9.45 -0.90 -2.58
C ASN A 230 -9.51 -0.91 -4.13
N ILE A 231 -8.41 -0.48 -4.76
CA ILE A 231 -8.28 -0.41 -6.21
C ILE A 231 -7.76 -1.75 -6.76
N GLU A 232 -8.30 -2.18 -7.90
CA GLU A 232 -7.88 -3.40 -8.60
C GLU A 232 -6.39 -3.35 -9.01
N GLY A 233 -5.68 -4.47 -8.85
CA GLY A 233 -4.30 -4.59 -9.33
C GLY A 233 -3.43 -5.57 -8.53
N THR A 234 -2.16 -5.67 -8.92
CA THR A 234 -1.16 -6.53 -8.26
C THR A 234 0.10 -5.74 -7.94
N ASP A 235 0.81 -6.12 -6.88
CA ASP A 235 2.07 -5.45 -6.49
C ASP A 235 3.14 -5.51 -7.59
N SER A 236 3.13 -6.56 -8.42
CA SER A 236 4.03 -6.68 -9.57
C SER A 236 3.71 -5.67 -10.67
N ALA A 237 2.42 -5.43 -10.93
CA ALA A 237 2.00 -4.39 -11.87
C ALA A 237 2.35 -3.00 -11.33
N ASP A 238 2.16 -2.77 -10.04
CA ASP A 238 2.53 -1.50 -9.39
C ASP A 238 4.04 -1.24 -9.49
N CYS A 239 4.86 -2.28 -9.32
CA CYS A 239 6.30 -2.22 -9.53
C CYS A 239 6.65 -1.88 -10.99
N LEU A 240 6.11 -2.63 -11.96
CA LEU A 240 6.43 -2.46 -13.37
C LEU A 240 5.99 -1.09 -13.91
N LEU A 241 4.77 -0.67 -13.59
CA LEU A 241 4.22 0.61 -14.07
C LEU A 241 5.00 1.80 -13.50
N THR A 242 5.39 1.73 -12.23
CA THR A 242 6.18 2.78 -11.61
C THR A 242 7.63 2.76 -12.12
N CYS A 243 8.18 1.61 -12.50
CA CYS A 243 9.53 1.52 -13.09
C CYS A 243 9.55 2.09 -14.52
N CYS A 244 8.59 1.68 -15.35
CA CYS A 244 8.60 1.98 -16.78
C CYS A 244 7.94 3.32 -17.12
N CYS A 245 7.04 3.82 -16.27
CA CYS A 245 6.28 5.03 -16.52
C CYS A 245 6.11 5.87 -15.25
N PHE A 246 7.23 6.06 -14.57
CA PHE A 246 7.32 6.72 -13.28
C PHE A 246 6.54 8.04 -13.12
N PRO A 247 6.74 9.08 -13.97
CA PRO A 247 6.06 10.36 -13.78
C PRO A 247 4.55 10.25 -13.93
N CYS A 248 4.09 9.43 -14.87
CA CYS A 248 2.66 9.22 -15.12
C CYS A 248 2.01 8.35 -14.02
N SER A 249 2.74 7.37 -13.47
CA SER A 249 2.30 6.64 -12.25
C SER A 249 2.13 7.57 -11.05
N ILE A 250 3.08 8.48 -10.83
CA ILE A 250 2.99 9.48 -9.74
C ILE A 250 1.83 10.46 -9.97
N THR A 251 1.66 10.94 -11.21
CA THR A 251 0.55 11.83 -11.57
C THR A 251 -0.81 11.16 -11.35
N GLN A 252 -0.94 9.89 -11.75
CA GLN A 252 -2.13 9.10 -11.49
C GLN A 252 -2.42 9.04 -9.99
N MET A 253 -1.42 8.75 -9.14
CA MET A 253 -1.59 8.69 -7.69
C MET A 253 -1.95 10.04 -7.05
N LEU A 254 -1.34 11.15 -7.49
CA LEU A 254 -1.65 12.50 -7.01
C LEU A 254 -3.11 12.86 -7.32
N ASN A 255 -3.54 12.65 -8.56
CA ASN A 255 -4.91 12.92 -8.96
C ASN A 255 -5.90 12.01 -8.21
N GLU A 256 -5.54 10.73 -8.02
CA GLU A 256 -6.39 9.77 -7.32
C GLU A 256 -6.57 10.15 -5.84
N THR A 257 -5.48 10.49 -5.13
CA THR A 257 -5.51 10.91 -3.73
C THR A 257 -6.23 12.23 -3.53
N GLN A 258 -5.98 13.22 -4.39
CA GLN A 258 -6.69 14.49 -4.36
C GLN A 258 -8.19 14.32 -4.63
N HIS A 259 -8.57 13.42 -5.54
CA HIS A 259 -9.97 13.20 -5.86
C HIS A 259 -10.72 12.42 -4.77
N ARG A 260 -10.11 11.37 -4.21
CA ARG A 260 -10.75 10.50 -3.22
C ARG A 260 -10.70 11.09 -1.82
N GLY A 261 -9.73 11.95 -1.53
CA GLY A 261 -9.50 12.52 -0.21
C GLY A 261 -8.93 11.50 0.77
N ASN A 262 -8.80 11.94 2.02
CA ASN A 262 -8.18 11.17 3.08
C ASN A 262 -9.03 9.94 3.48
N VAL A 263 -8.37 8.81 3.77
CA VAL A 263 -8.98 7.55 4.21
C VAL A 263 -9.13 7.44 5.74
N THR A 264 -9.17 8.58 6.45
CA THR A 264 -9.40 8.68 7.90
C THR A 264 -10.67 7.91 8.26
N GLY A 265 -10.53 6.91 9.13
CA GLY A 265 -11.56 5.91 9.43
C GLY A 265 -11.23 4.47 8.99
N CYS A 266 -10.16 4.22 8.22
CA CYS A 266 -9.70 2.84 8.02
C CYS A 266 -9.10 2.32 9.35
N PRO A 267 -9.65 1.24 9.95
CA PRO A 267 -9.49 0.87 11.37
C PRO A 267 -8.09 0.42 11.84
N GLY A 268 -7.02 0.79 11.15
CA GLY A 268 -5.67 0.67 11.71
C GLY A 268 -4.59 1.48 11.03
N PHE A 269 -4.95 2.60 10.41
CA PHE A 269 -4.02 3.73 10.24
C PHE A 269 -4.26 4.84 11.28
N ASN A 270 -5.49 4.98 11.79
CA ASN A 270 -5.92 6.16 12.57
C ASN A 270 -5.70 6.09 14.09
N ALA A 271 -5.12 5.00 14.62
CA ALA A 271 -5.17 4.75 16.07
C ALA A 271 -4.01 5.37 16.89
N VAL A 272 -3.08 6.15 16.32
CA VAL A 272 -1.84 6.51 17.05
C VAL A 272 -1.42 7.99 17.02
N GLU A 273 -2.02 8.87 16.21
CA GLU A 273 -1.56 10.28 16.09
C GLU A 273 -2.52 11.34 16.64
N ARG A 274 -3.16 11.07 17.79
CA ARG A 274 -3.71 12.14 18.63
C ARG A 274 -3.05 12.14 20.00
#